data_AF-A0A921BFL8-F1
#
_entry.id   AF-A0A921BFL8-F1
#
_cell.length_a   1.000
_cell.length_b   1.000
_cell.length_c   1.000
_cell.angle_alpha   90.00
_cell.angle_beta   90.00
_cell.angle_gamma   90.00
#
_symmetry.space_group_name_H-M   'P 1'
#
loop_
_entity.id
_entity.type
_entity.pdbx_description
1 polymer ?
#
loop_
_entity_poly.entity_id
_entity_poly.type
_entity_poly.pdbx_seq_one_letter_code
_entity_poly.pdbx_strand_id
1 'polypeptide(L)' 'MVTNRDRSLLDLAFSWLLSKPEIPSVIAGATSAEQVRANSQASGWLLTKVELEEVDDLLSTSAN' A
#
# COMPACT_ATOMS: atom_id res chain seq x y z
N MET A 1 18.27 4.00 -3.20
CA MET A 1 17.11 3.08 -3.31
C MET A 1 16.95 2.45 -1.93
N VAL A 2 15.99 2.91 -1.13
CA VAL A 2 15.84 2.44 0.27
C VAL A 2 15.07 1.11 0.22
N THR A 3 15.81 0.01 0.30
CA THR A 3 15.26 -1.35 0.46
C THR A 3 15.44 -1.74 1.92
N ASN A 4 14.39 -1.58 2.72
CA ASN A 4 14.38 -2.17 4.05
C ASN A 4 13.05 -2.92 4.23
N ARG A 5 13.18 -4.25 4.34
CA ARG A 5 12.13 -5.30 4.41
C ARG A 5 11.58 -5.71 3.03
N ASP A 6 11.33 -7.00 2.85
CA ASP A 6 10.95 -7.70 1.61
C ASP A 6 9.58 -7.30 1.01
N ARG A 7 9.26 -6.00 1.03
CA ARG A 7 7.95 -5.45 0.68
C ARG A 7 8.11 -4.32 -0.33
N SER A 8 7.31 -4.38 -1.37
CA SER A 8 7.29 -3.43 -2.47
C SER A 8 6.43 -2.21 -2.14
N LEU A 9 6.58 -1.13 -2.93
CA LEU A 9 5.69 0.03 -2.84
C LEU A 9 4.21 -0.35 -3.12
N LEU A 10 3.99 -1.38 -3.95
CA LEU A 10 2.66 -1.92 -4.21
C LEU A 10 2.04 -2.47 -2.93
N ASP A 11 2.82 -3.26 -2.17
CA ASP A 11 2.38 -3.82 -0.88
C ASP A 11 2.04 -2.70 0.11
N LEU A 12 2.89 -1.67 0.21
CA LEU A 12 2.64 -0.51 1.07
C LEU A 12 1.33 0.20 0.69
N ALA A 13 1.13 0.48 -0.60
CA ALA A 13 -0.03 1.21 -1.09
C ALA A 13 -1.33 0.44 -0.83
N PHE A 14 -1.35 -0.86 -1.12
CA PHE A 14 -2.52 -1.71 -0.87
C PHE A 14 -2.83 -1.82 0.61
N SER A 15 -1.83 -2.12 1.43
CA SER A 15 -2.00 -2.25 2.86
C SER A 15 -2.39 -0.96 3.55
N TRP A 16 -1.87 0.19 3.12
CA TRP A 16 -2.27 1.49 3.64
C TRP A 16 -3.74 1.80 3.29
N LEU A 17 -4.15 1.59 2.04
CA LEU A 17 -5.55 1.78 1.63
C LEU A 17 -6.49 0.86 2.42
N LEU A 18 -6.19 -0.44 2.50
CA LEU A 18 -7.02 -1.45 3.16
C LEU A 18 -6.98 -1.38 4.70
N SER A 19 -6.06 -0.60 5.27
CA SER A 19 -6.03 -0.33 6.72
C SER A 19 -7.16 0.61 7.16
N LYS A 20 -7.74 1.38 6.22
CA LYS A 20 -8.78 2.37 6.48
C LYS A 20 -10.16 1.67 6.53
N PRO A 21 -10.90 1.73 7.64
CA PRO A 21 -12.19 1.02 7.79
C PRO A 21 -13.22 1.33 6.71
N GLU A 22 -13.17 2.53 6.14
CA GLU A 22 -14.05 3.01 5.07
C GLU A 22 -13.70 2.48 3.67
N ILE A 23 -12.57 1.78 3.51
CA ILE A 23 -12.09 1.24 2.23
C ILE A 23 -12.18 -0.29 2.26
N PRO A 24 -13.28 -0.90 1.79
CA PRO A 24 -13.45 -2.35 1.83
C PRO A 24 -12.67 -3.11 0.74
N SER A 25 -12.20 -2.42 -0.31
CA SER A 25 -11.50 -3.06 -1.43
C SER A 25 -10.63 -2.08 -2.22
N VAL A 26 -9.58 -2.58 -2.87
CA VAL A 26 -8.71 -1.83 -3.79
C VAL A 26 -8.83 -2.43 -5.19
N ILE A 27 -9.14 -1.60 -6.19
CA ILE A 27 -9.18 -1.99 -7.60
C ILE A 27 -7.93 -1.44 -8.29
N ALA A 28 -7.02 -2.33 -8.67
CA ALA A 28 -5.82 -1.96 -9.41
C ALA A 28 -5.82 -2.53 -10.83
N GLY A 29 -5.41 -1.71 -11.79
CA GLY A 29 -5.23 -2.14 -13.17
C GLY A 29 -4.06 -3.13 -13.30
N ALA A 30 -4.18 -4.06 -14.23
CA ALA A 30 -3.13 -5.01 -14.60
C ALA A 30 -3.22 -5.31 -16.10
N THR A 31 -2.07 -5.27 -16.79
CA THR A 31 -1.96 -5.62 -18.23
C THR A 31 -1.30 -6.98 -18.45
N SER A 32 -0.88 -7.64 -17.37
CA SER A 32 -0.24 -8.96 -17.39
C SER A 32 -0.70 -9.84 -16.25
N ALA A 33 -0.61 -11.16 -16.42
CA ALA A 33 -0.96 -12.13 -15.39
C ALA A 33 -0.05 -12.06 -14.16
N GLU A 34 1.20 -11.60 -14.31
CA GLU A 34 2.12 -11.38 -13.20
C GLU A 34 1.65 -10.23 -12.31
N GLN A 35 1.24 -9.11 -12.91
CA GLN A 35 0.67 -7.97 -12.17
C GLN A 35 -0.61 -8.34 -11.44
N VAL A 36 -1.49 -9.16 -12.04
CA VAL A 36 -2.68 -9.67 -11.35
C VAL A 36 -2.30 -10.42 -10.07
N ARG A 37 -1.28 -11.30 -10.16
CA ARG A 37 -0.80 -12.06 -9.00
C ARG A 37 -0.18 -11.12 -7.95
N ALA A 38 0.64 -10.16 -8.37
CA ALA A 38 1.23 -9.17 -7.47
C ALA A 38 0.15 -8.37 -6.73
N ASN A 39 -0.85 -7.83 -7.44
CA ASN A 39 -1.98 -7.10 -6.83
C ASN A 39 -2.74 -7.95 -5.81
N SER A 40 -2.96 -9.24 -6.12
CA SER A 40 -3.68 -10.15 -5.22
C SER A 40 -2.94 -10.47 -3.92
N GLN A 41 -1.60 -10.36 -3.92
CA GLN A 41 -0.75 -10.67 -2.77
C GLN A 41 -0.37 -9.44 -1.94
N ALA A 42 -0.69 -8.24 -2.44
CA ALA A 42 -0.22 -6.98 -1.90
C ALA A 42 -0.87 -6.54 -0.57
N SER A 43 -1.96 -7.19 -0.14
CA SER A 43 -2.69 -6.82 1.09
C SER A 43 -2.14 -7.47 2.37
N GLY A 44 -1.04 -8.21 2.29
CA GLY A 44 -0.52 -9.02 3.40
C GLY A 44 0.26 -8.26 4.47
N TRP A 45 0.50 -6.95 4.31
CA TRP A 45 1.24 -6.15 5.28
C TRP A 45 0.29 -5.46 6.26
N LEU A 46 0.38 -5.82 7.54
CA LEU A 46 -0.31 -5.11 8.61
C LEU A 46 0.58 -3.96 9.09
N LEU A 47 0.24 -2.74 8.67
CA LEU A 47 0.96 -1.54 9.09
C LEU A 47 0.65 -1.23 10.56
N THR A 48 1.68 -0.84 11.30
CA THR A 48 1.52 -0.32 12.66
C THR A 48 0.92 1.08 12.61
N LYS A 49 0.38 1.56 13.73
CA LYS A 49 -0.15 2.93 13.83
C LYS A 49 0.88 3.99 13.46
N VAL A 50 2.13 3.79 13.91
CA VAL A 50 3.24 4.71 13.61
C VAL A 50 3.53 4.74 12.11
N GLU A 51 3.61 3.58 11.45
CA GLU A 51 3.83 3.52 9.99
C GLU A 51 2.66 4.13 9.20
N LEU A 52 1.42 3.99 9.68
CA LEU A 52 0.25 4.63 9.07
C LEU A 52 0.32 6.16 9.18
N GLU A 53 0.65 6.67 10.37
CA GLU A 53 0.83 8.10 10.63
C GLU A 53 1.96 8.67 9.76
N GLU A 54 3.10 7.97 9.63
CA GLU A 54 4.19 8.38 8.76
C GLU A 54 3.76 8.52 7.29
N VAL A 55 2.98 7.56 6.76
CA VAL A 55 2.48 7.64 5.38
C VAL A 55 1.45 8.77 5.23
N ASP A 56 0.54 8.92 6.18
CA ASP A 56 -0.46 10.00 6.17
C ASP A 56 0.22 11.39 6.20
N ASP A 57 1.27 11.56 7.01
CA ASP A 57 2.07 12.79 7.09
C ASP A 57 2.79 13.11 5.77
N LEU A 58 3.40 12.11 5.14
CA LEU A 58 4.05 12.26 3.83
C LEU A 58 3.05 12.67 2.74
N LEU A 59 1.85 12.12 2.76
CA LEU A 59 0.80 12.44 1.79
C LEU A 59 0.16 13.81 2.05
N SER A 60 0.02 14.23 3.32
CA SER A 60 -0.53 15.53 3.69
C SER A 60 0.38 16.69 3.27
N THR A 61 1.70 16.47 3.24
CA THR A 61 2.68 17.48 2.83
C THR A 61 2.62 17.81 1.33
N SER A 62 2.05 16.92 0.51
CA SER A 62 1.98 17.06 -0.95
C SER A 62 0.72 17.78 -1.45
N ALA A 63 -0.15 18.25 -0.55
CA ALA A 63 -1.28 19.11 -0.88
C ALA A 63 -0.84 20.59 -0.95
N ASN A 64 0.05 20.91 -1.89
CA ASN A 64 0.34 22.29 -2.34
C ASN A 64 0.75 22.31 -3.81
#